data_AF-A0A521AIH7-F1
#
_entry.id   AF-A0A521AIH7-F1
#
_cell.length_a   1.000
_cell.length_b   1.000
_cell.length_c   1.000
_cell.angle_alpha   90.00
_cell.angle_beta   90.00
_cell.angle_gamma   90.00
#
_symmetry.space_group_name_H-M   'P 1'
#
loop_
_entity.id
_entity.type
_entity.pdbx_description
1 polymer ?
#
loop_
_entity_poly.entity_id
_entity_poly.type
_entity_poly.pdbx_seq_one_letter_code
_entity_poly.pdbx_strand_id
1 'polypeptide(L)' 'MAGGAVDVPGPEDPEAALAAVVALRRLASRLEVEAVVEAVGRGWTWAQVGEALGISAQAAHKRFATEVRARRGH' A
#
# COMPACT_ATOMS: atom_id res chain seq x y z
N MET A 1 -19.08 -0.96 6.84
CA MET A 1 -18.10 -1.91 7.40
C MET A 1 -18.44 -3.31 6.90
N ALA A 2 -18.17 -3.60 5.63
CA ALA A 2 -18.30 -4.95 5.09
C ALA A 2 -16.90 -5.56 4.99
N GLY A 3 -16.31 -5.86 6.14
CA GLY A 3 -15.17 -6.76 6.21
C GLY A 3 -15.71 -8.18 6.22
N GLY A 4 -16.14 -8.68 5.05
CA GLY A 4 -16.35 -10.12 4.91
C GLY A 4 -15.01 -10.78 5.19
N ALA A 5 -14.95 -11.65 6.18
CA ALA A 5 -13.75 -12.43 6.46
C ALA A 5 -13.35 -13.11 5.16
N VAL A 6 -12.24 -12.67 4.58
CA VAL A 6 -11.64 -13.35 3.44
C VAL A 6 -11.26 -14.73 3.97
N ASP A 7 -11.94 -15.76 3.49
CA ASP A 7 -11.51 -17.12 3.73
C ASP A 7 -10.18 -17.28 2.99
N VAL A 8 -9.08 -17.21 3.75
CA VAL A 8 -7.72 -17.31 3.18
C VAL A 8 -7.38 -18.79 3.16
N PRO A 9 -7.12 -19.38 1.98
CA PRO A 9 -6.75 -20.79 1.88
C PRO A 9 -5.53 -21.11 2.74
N GLY A 10 -5.60 -22.25 3.43
CA GLY A 10 -4.53 -22.74 4.28
C GLY A 10 -3.39 -23.41 3.49
N PRO A 11 -2.26 -23.71 4.15
CA PRO A 11 -1.10 -24.32 3.51
C PRO A 11 -1.35 -25.73 2.95
N GLU A 12 -2.47 -26.37 3.29
CA GLU A 12 -2.95 -27.62 2.71
C GLU A 12 -3.30 -27.51 1.22
N ASP A 13 -3.58 -26.30 0.72
CA ASP A 13 -3.68 -25.98 -0.70
C ASP A 13 -2.69 -24.85 -1.05
N PRO A 14 -1.42 -25.18 -1.34
CA PRO A 14 -0.38 -24.19 -1.56
C PRO A 14 -0.61 -23.33 -2.82
N GLU A 15 -1.32 -23.84 -3.83
CA GLU A 15 -1.64 -23.08 -5.03
C GLU A 15 -2.64 -21.96 -4.69
N ALA A 16 -3.74 -22.31 -4.02
CA ALA A 16 -4.75 -21.34 -3.60
C ALA A 16 -4.17 -20.34 -2.58
N ALA A 17 -3.35 -20.80 -1.63
CA ALA A 17 -2.70 -19.93 -0.65
C ALA A 17 -1.77 -18.90 -1.31
N LEU A 18 -0.92 -19.32 -2.26
CA LEU A 18 -0.02 -18.40 -2.98
C LEU A 18 -0.79 -17.43 -3.88
N ALA A 19 -1.89 -17.88 -4.51
CA ALA A 19 -2.77 -17.00 -5.27
C ALA A 19 -3.40 -15.91 -4.38
N ALA A 20 -3.88 -16.29 -3.19
CA ALA A 20 -4.42 -15.35 -2.21
C ALA A 20 -3.35 -14.35 -1.75
N VAL A 21 -2.13 -14.80 -1.46
CA VAL A 21 -1.00 -13.93 -1.11
C VAL A 21 -0.70 -12.91 -2.22
N VAL A 22 -0.71 -13.32 -3.49
CA VAL A 22 -0.53 -12.41 -4.63
C VAL A 22 -1.65 -11.39 -4.70
N ALA A 23 -2.91 -11.81 -4.54
CA ALA A 23 -4.06 -10.92 -4.53
C ALA A 23 -3.98 -9.88 -3.40
N LEU A 24 -3.64 -10.32 -2.19
CA LEU A 24 -3.46 -9.46 -1.02
C LEU A 24 -2.31 -8.47 -1.22
N ARG A 25 -1.17 -8.90 -1.76
CA ARG A 25 -0.04 -8.00 -2.07
C ARG A 25 -0.46 -6.91 -3.06
N ARG A 26 -1.19 -7.28 -4.12
CA ARG A 26 -1.70 -6.30 -5.10
C ARG A 26 -2.66 -5.31 -4.47
N LEU A 27 -3.57 -5.79 -3.61
CA LEU A 27 -4.50 -4.92 -2.89
C LEU A 27 -3.74 -3.98 -1.94
N ALA A 28 -2.82 -4.51 -1.14
CA ALA A 28 -1.99 -3.73 -0.23
C ALA A 28 -1.19 -2.65 -0.97
N SER A 29 -0.56 -2.98 -2.10
CA SER A 29 0.17 -2.00 -2.91
C SER A 29 -0.72 -0.86 -3.41
N ARG A 30 -1.98 -1.14 -3.80
CA ARG A 30 -2.92 -0.08 -4.22
C ARG A 30 -3.33 0.83 -3.04
N LEU A 31 -3.68 0.22 -1.91
CA LEU A 31 -4.06 0.95 -0.70
C LEU A 31 -2.91 1.82 -0.17
N GLU A 32 -1.69 1.29 -0.21
CA GLU A 32 -0.49 2.03 0.20
C GLU A 32 -0.32 3.29 -0.64
N VAL A 33 -0.44 3.19 -1.97
CA VAL A 33 -0.36 4.34 -2.87
C VAL A 33 -1.45 5.37 -2.59
N GLU A 34 -2.71 4.94 -2.49
CA GLU A 34 -3.85 5.82 -2.22
C GLU A 34 -3.69 6.56 -0.89
N ALA A 35 -3.30 5.84 0.16
CA ALA A 35 -3.06 6.43 1.47
C ALA A 35 -1.90 7.44 1.45
N VAL A 36 -0.80 7.15 0.76
CA VAL A 36 0.34 8.07 0.64
C VAL A 36 -0.05 9.33 -0.12
N VAL A 37 -0.79 9.21 -1.21
CA VAL A 37 -1.28 10.36 -2.00
C VAL A 37 -2.15 11.27 -1.13
N GLU A 38 -3.10 10.70 -0.40
CA GLU A 38 -3.97 11.45 0.51
C GLU A 38 -3.19 12.08 1.67
N ALA A 39 -2.26 11.34 2.30
CA ALA A 39 -1.46 11.83 3.42
C ALA A 39 -0.59 13.03 3.01
N VAL A 40 0.14 12.89 1.89
CA VAL A 40 0.91 14.01 1.33
C VAL A 40 -0.06 15.13 0.94
N GLY A 41 -1.24 14.79 0.38
CA GLY A 41 -2.40 15.67 0.15
C GLY A 41 -2.67 16.63 1.31
N ARG A 42 -2.75 16.05 2.50
CA ARG A 42 -2.98 16.72 3.79
C ARG A 42 -1.74 17.39 4.39
N GLY A 43 -0.65 17.49 3.65
CA GLY A 43 0.57 18.17 4.07
C GLY A 43 1.55 17.30 4.87
N TRP A 44 1.39 15.98 4.89
CA TRP A 44 2.37 15.11 5.51
C TRP A 44 3.74 15.22 4.81
N THR A 45 4.79 15.16 5.62
CA THR A 45 6.18 15.06 5.14
C THR A 45 6.52 13.62 4.77
N TRP A 46 7.54 13.45 3.92
CA TRP A 46 8.07 12.11 3.60
C TRP A 46 8.62 11.35 4.81
N ALA A 47 9.03 12.05 5.87
CA ALA A 47 9.45 11.42 7.12
C ALA A 47 8.26 10.75 7.84
N GLN A 48 7.12 11.45 7.96
CA GLN A 48 5.90 10.90 8.55
C GLN A 48 5.36 9.71 7.75
N VAL A 49 5.42 9.80 6.41
CA VAL A 49 5.06 8.68 5.54
C VAL A 49 6.00 7.49 5.74
N GLY A 50 7.31 7.74 5.81
CA GLY A 50 8.31 6.69 6.05
C GLY A 50 8.09 6.00 7.40
N GLU A 51 7.88 6.77 8.46
CA GLU A 51 7.57 6.27 9.81
C GLU A 51 6.34 5.36 9.80
N ALA A 52 5.23 5.80 9.18
CA ALA A 52 4.00 5.01 9.09
C ALA A 52 4.17 3.70 8.30
N LEU A 53 5.08 3.65 7.34
CA LEU A 53 5.36 2.48 6.51
C LEU A 53 6.56 1.65 7.00
N GLY A 54 7.21 2.05 8.09
CA GLY A 54 8.41 1.38 8.60
C GLY A 54 9.63 1.45 7.66
N ILE A 55 9.73 2.49 6.83
CA ILE A 55 10.83 2.70 5.89
C ILE A 55 11.46 4.09 6.08
N SER A 56 12.65 4.31 5.54
CA SER A 56 13.26 5.64 5.57
C SER A 56 12.47 6.65 4.74
N ALA A 57 12.54 7.93 5.12
CA ALA A 57 11.96 9.03 4.36
C ALA A 57 12.42 9.04 2.88
N GLN A 58 13.69 8.73 2.64
CA GLN A 58 14.25 8.65 1.29
C GLN A 58 13.66 7.49 0.49
N ALA A 59 13.45 6.33 1.13
CA ALA A 59 12.80 5.19 0.50
C ALA A 59 11.33 5.49 0.17
N ALA A 60 10.61 6.16 1.06
CA ALA A 60 9.24 6.62 0.80
C ALA A 60 9.19 7.59 -0.38
N HIS A 61 10.02 8.64 -0.37
CA HIS A 61 10.09 9.59 -1.49
C HIS A 61 10.42 8.87 -2.81
N LYS A 62 11.44 8.00 -2.82
CA LYS A 62 11.83 7.25 -4.02
C LYS A 62 10.69 6.36 -4.56
N ARG A 63 9.91 5.74 -3.68
CA ARG A 63 8.80 4.83 -4.06
C ARG A 63 7.58 5.58 -4.57
N PHE A 64 7.20 6.70 -3.96
CA PHE A 64 5.87 7.28 -4.17
C PHE A 64 5.86 8.68 -4.81
N ALA A 65 6.98 9.40 -4.86
CA ALA A 65 6.98 10.80 -5.32
C ALA A 65 6.45 10.96 -6.76
N THR A 66 6.75 10.02 -7.65
CA THR A 66 6.24 10.03 -9.04
C THR A 66 4.72 9.92 -9.08
N GLU A 67 4.16 8.95 -8.36
CA GLU A 67 2.71 8.70 -8.32
C GLU A 67 1.94 9.84 -7.66
N VAL A 68 2.48 10.40 -6.56
CA VAL A 68 1.92 11.58 -5.89
C VAL A 68 1.88 12.79 -6.82
N ARG A 69 2.93 13.00 -7.62
CA ARG A 69 2.94 14.08 -8.62
C ARG A 69 1.92 13.84 -9.73
N ALA A 70 1.83 12.61 -10.25
CA ALA A 70 0.89 12.26 -11.30
C ALA A 70 -0.57 12.48 -10.88
N ARG A 71 -0.96 12.06 -9.68
CA ARG A 71 -2.35 12.20 -9.19
C ARG A 71 -2.75 13.61 -8.74
N ARG A 72 -1.77 14.49 -8.45
CA ARG A 72 -2.03 15.91 -8.11
C ARG A 72 -2.05 16.84 -9.32
N GLY A 73 -1.51 16.40 -10.45
CA GLY A 73 -1.50 17.15 -11.70
C GLY A 73 -2.77 17.00 -12.54
N HIS A 74 -3.69 16.13 -12.11
CA HIS A 74 -5.05 15.97 -12.62
C HIS A 74 -6.03 16.73 -11.72
#